data_AF-A0A1B6K3G1-F1
#
_entry.id   AF-A0A1B6K3G1-F1
#
_cell.length_a   1.000
_cell.length_b   1.000
_cell.length_c   1.000
_cell.angle_alpha   90.00
_cell.angle_beta   90.00
_cell.angle_gamma   90.00
#
_symmetry.space_group_name_H-M   'P 1'
#
loop_
_entity.id
_entity.type
_entity.pdbx_description
1 polymer ?
#
loop_
_entity_poly.entity_id
_entity_poly.type
_entity_poly.pdbx_seq_one_letter_code
_entity_poly.pdbx_strand_id
1 'polypeptide(L)'
;LYKYLSEHSGQNVSTLLDVETLFNILEIEKESGKDLPSWTISVFPEKMKDIAALVLASFTNTPLMKRLRGGPLVKEIKTNMESYVSGASKRKLSLYSAHDTTLVNFRRALGFNDFTFKPQLGSAIIVE
;
A
#
# COMPACT_ATOMS: atom_id res chain seq x y z
N LEU A 1 -22.40 -2.19 -2.33
CA LEU A 1 -21.37 -1.13 -2.34
C LEU A 1 -21.13 -0.60 -3.76
N TYR A 2 -20.71 -1.45 -4.71
CA TYR A 2 -20.28 -1.00 -6.05
C TYR A 2 -21.34 -0.18 -6.79
N LYS A 3 -22.57 -0.69 -6.90
CA LYS A 3 -23.71 0.05 -7.49
C LYS A 3 -23.88 1.46 -6.90
N TYR A 4 -23.87 1.57 -5.56
CA TYR A 4 -24.00 2.84 -4.86
C TYR A 4 -22.85 3.80 -5.20
N LEU A 5 -21.61 3.31 -5.20
CA LEU A 5 -20.45 4.10 -5.58
C LEU A 5 -20.55 4.55 -7.05
N SER A 6 -20.96 3.68 -7.97
CA SER A 6 -21.12 4.04 -9.38
C SER A 6 -22.19 5.12 -9.59
N GLU A 7 -23.36 4.95 -8.96
CA GLU A 7 -24.47 5.89 -9.06
C GLU A 7 -24.10 7.28 -8.53
N HIS A 8 -23.37 7.36 -7.41
CA HIS A 8 -23.07 8.64 -6.77
C HIS A 8 -21.77 9.31 -7.24
N SER A 9 -20.77 8.55 -7.67
CA SER A 9 -19.52 9.11 -8.21
C SER A 9 -19.57 9.40 -9.71
N GLY A 10 -20.52 8.80 -10.44
CA GLY A 10 -20.57 8.84 -11.90
C GLY A 10 -19.49 7.98 -12.58
N GLN A 11 -18.65 7.26 -11.82
CA GLN A 11 -17.63 6.35 -12.34
C GLN A 11 -18.19 4.92 -12.46
N ASN A 12 -17.67 4.10 -13.36
CA ASN A 12 -18.02 2.69 -13.38
C ASN A 12 -17.21 1.92 -12.31
N VAL A 13 -17.76 1.77 -11.11
CA VAL A 13 -17.14 1.00 -10.02
C VAL A 13 -17.58 -0.46 -10.11
N SER A 14 -16.69 -1.33 -10.58
CA SER A 14 -17.00 -2.75 -10.85
C SER A 14 -15.97 -3.73 -10.27
N THR A 15 -14.81 -3.24 -9.85
CA THR A 15 -13.70 -4.02 -9.31
C THR A 15 -13.24 -3.50 -7.95
N LEU A 16 -12.45 -4.30 -7.22
CA LEU A 16 -11.80 -3.83 -5.98
C LEU A 16 -10.87 -2.63 -6.24
N LEU A 17 -10.21 -2.62 -7.40
CA LEU A 17 -9.32 -1.53 -7.80
C LEU A 17 -10.10 -0.22 -8.04
N ASP A 18 -11.31 -0.29 -8.59
CA ASP A 18 -12.15 0.90 -8.77
C ASP A 18 -12.55 1.49 -7.42
N VAL A 19 -12.86 0.63 -6.43
CA VAL A 19 -13.15 1.08 -5.05
C VAL A 19 -11.92 1.71 -4.40
N GLU A 20 -10.75 1.11 -4.57
CA GLU A 20 -9.47 1.63 -4.05
C GLU A 20 -9.10 2.97 -4.69
N THR A 21 -9.30 3.11 -6.00
CA THR A 21 -9.09 4.36 -6.74
C THR A 21 -10.00 5.46 -6.20
N LEU A 22 -11.30 5.18 -6.07
CA LEU A 22 -12.25 6.16 -5.52
C LEU A 22 -11.96 6.48 -4.05
N PHE A 23 -11.53 5.50 -3.25
CA PHE A 23 -11.10 5.72 -1.87
C PHE A 23 -9.94 6.71 -1.82
N ASN A 24 -8.88 6.49 -2.61
CA ASN A 24 -7.71 7.37 -2.64
C ASN A 24 -8.08 8.79 -3.09
N ILE A 25 -8.99 8.94 -4.05
CA ILE A 25 -9.50 10.27 -4.46
C ILE A 25 -10.13 10.99 -3.27
N LEU A 26 -11.09 10.35 -2.58
CA LEU A 26 -11.78 10.93 -1.44
C LEU A 26 -10.83 11.21 -0.26
N GLU A 27 -9.85 10.35 -0.03
CA GLU A 27 -8.81 10.53 0.99
C GLU A 27 -7.98 11.79 0.70
N ILE A 28 -7.49 11.95 -0.54
CA ILE A 28 -6.73 13.13 -0.96
C ILE A 28 -7.57 14.41 -0.89
N GLU A 29 -8.83 14.37 -1.32
CA GLU A 29 -9.73 15.53 -1.24
C GLU A 29 -9.92 15.99 0.21
N LYS A 30 -10.18 15.05 1.12
CA LYS A 30 -10.34 15.33 2.55
C LYS A 30 -9.05 15.87 3.17
N GLU A 31 -7.90 15.25 2.89
CA GLU A 31 -6.60 15.70 3.39
C GLU A 31 -6.21 17.07 2.84
N SER A 32 -6.69 17.42 1.65
CA SER A 32 -6.53 18.75 1.05
C SER A 32 -7.49 19.81 1.61
N GLY A 33 -8.28 19.48 2.64
CA GLY A 33 -9.24 20.38 3.27
C GLY A 33 -10.51 20.64 2.46
N LYS A 34 -10.84 19.78 1.49
CA LYS A 34 -12.10 19.88 0.75
C LYS A 34 -13.22 19.16 1.50
N ASP A 35 -14.42 19.73 1.41
CA ASP A 35 -15.63 19.06 1.86
C ASP A 35 -15.97 17.90 0.91
N LEU A 36 -16.16 16.71 1.47
CA LEU A 36 -16.62 15.57 0.69
C LEU A 36 -18.15 15.65 0.47
N PRO A 37 -18.65 15.19 -0.69
CA PRO A 37 -20.08 15.12 -0.95
C PRO A 37 -20.83 14.31 0.11
N SER A 38 -22.06 14.70 0.47
CA SER A 38 -22.83 14.09 1.56
C SER A 38 -23.06 12.58 1.43
N TRP A 39 -23.14 12.05 0.20
CA TRP A 39 -23.28 10.61 -0.04
C TRP A 39 -22.11 9.79 0.49
N THR A 40 -20.92 10.40 0.59
CA THR A 40 -19.68 9.73 1.06
C THR A 40 -19.75 9.32 2.52
N ILE A 41 -20.55 10.01 3.36
CA ILE A 41 -20.67 9.76 4.82
C ILE A 41 -21.06 8.30 5.11
N SER A 42 -21.84 7.68 4.22
CA SER A 42 -22.33 6.32 4.44
C SER A 42 -21.33 5.22 4.05
N VAL A 43 -20.20 5.57 3.42
CA VAL A 43 -19.25 4.64 2.80
C VAL A 43 -17.78 4.93 3.11
N PHE A 44 -17.38 6.20 3.20
CA PHE A 44 -16.01 6.64 3.40
C PHE A 44 -15.78 7.13 4.84
N PRO A 45 -14.69 6.71 5.50
CA PRO A 45 -13.72 5.70 5.05
C PRO A 45 -14.17 4.25 5.30
N GLU A 46 -15.14 4.00 6.19
CA GLU A 46 -15.31 2.72 6.88
C GLU A 46 -15.59 1.52 5.98
N LYS A 47 -16.40 1.68 4.92
CA LYS A 47 -16.76 0.55 4.02
C LYS A 47 -15.76 0.35 2.89
N MET A 48 -14.82 1.28 2.72
CA MET A 48 -13.91 1.33 1.57
C MET A 48 -12.45 1.08 1.97
N LYS A 49 -12.04 1.47 3.18
CA LYS A 49 -10.65 1.40 3.64
C LYS A 49 -10.06 -0.01 3.60
N ASP A 50 -10.79 -1.00 4.10
CA ASP A 50 -10.30 -2.39 4.11
C ASP A 50 -10.23 -2.98 2.70
N ILE A 51 -11.10 -2.54 1.79
CA ILE A 51 -11.02 -2.92 0.37
C ILE A 51 -9.76 -2.32 -0.26
N ALA A 52 -9.49 -1.04 0.00
CA ALA A 52 -8.28 -0.38 -0.47
C ALA A 52 -7.01 -1.06 0.04
N ALA A 53 -6.95 -1.40 1.34
CA ALA A 53 -5.83 -2.14 1.92
C ALA A 53 -5.70 -3.57 1.33
N LEU A 54 -6.82 -4.25 1.09
CA LEU A 54 -6.84 -5.57 0.49
C LEU A 54 -6.26 -5.57 -0.92
N VAL A 55 -6.52 -4.54 -1.73
CA VAL A 55 -5.91 -4.40 -3.07
C VAL A 55 -4.39 -4.41 -2.97
N LEU A 56 -3.80 -3.62 -2.05
CA LEU A 56 -2.35 -3.61 -1.83
C LEU A 56 -1.83 -4.97 -1.37
N ALA A 57 -2.54 -5.63 -0.44
CA ALA A 57 -2.14 -6.93 0.08
C ALA A 57 -2.29 -8.08 -0.94
N SER A 58 -3.20 -7.93 -1.91
CA SER A 58 -3.50 -8.94 -2.92
C SER A 58 -2.29 -9.27 -3.80
N PHE A 59 -1.39 -8.29 -4.03
CA PHE A 59 -0.15 -8.47 -4.78
C PHE A 59 0.82 -9.46 -4.13
N THR A 60 0.61 -9.83 -2.87
CA THR A 60 1.46 -10.76 -2.11
C THR A 60 0.64 -11.82 -1.36
N ASN A 61 -0.41 -12.33 -2.00
CA ASN A 61 -1.32 -13.29 -1.35
C ASN A 61 -0.70 -14.68 -1.16
N THR A 62 0.09 -15.17 -2.12
CA THR A 62 0.74 -16.50 -2.04
C THR A 62 2.22 -16.41 -1.67
N PRO A 63 2.85 -17.50 -1.18
CA PRO A 63 4.29 -17.55 -0.96
C PRO A 63 5.10 -17.22 -2.22
N LEU A 64 4.65 -17.68 -3.40
CA LEU A 64 5.30 -17.36 -4.67
C LEU A 64 5.20 -15.86 -4.98
N MET A 65 4.03 -15.25 -4.80
CA MET A 65 3.85 -13.81 -5.01
C MET A 65 4.70 -12.98 -4.05
N LYS A 66 4.79 -13.35 -2.77
CA LYS A 66 5.71 -12.71 -1.82
C LYS A 66 7.16 -12.77 -2.27
N ARG A 67 7.62 -13.96 -2.71
CA ARG A 67 8.97 -14.17 -3.23
C ARG A 67 9.26 -13.33 -4.47
N LEU A 68 8.28 -13.14 -5.36
CA LEU A 68 8.46 -12.40 -6.61
C LEU A 68 8.29 -10.88 -6.47
N ARG A 69 7.40 -10.41 -5.58
CA ARG A 69 7.03 -8.98 -5.46
C ARG A 69 7.81 -8.26 -4.37
N GLY A 70 7.94 -8.85 -3.18
CA GLY A 70 8.69 -8.25 -2.06
C GLY A 70 10.10 -8.82 -1.91
N GLY A 71 10.30 -10.09 -2.28
CA GLY A 71 11.58 -10.79 -2.17
C GLY A 71 12.78 -10.09 -2.81
N PRO A 72 12.69 -9.46 -3.99
CA PRO A 72 13.81 -8.73 -4.56
C PRO A 72 14.33 -7.59 -3.68
N LEU A 73 13.43 -6.81 -3.06
CA LEU A 73 13.82 -5.73 -2.14
C LEU A 73 14.39 -6.28 -0.83
N VAL A 74 13.83 -7.38 -0.32
CA VAL A 74 14.40 -8.09 0.85
C VAL A 74 15.84 -8.54 0.56
N LYS A 75 16.09 -9.12 -0.62
CA LYS A 75 17.42 -9.55 -1.04
C LYS A 75 18.37 -8.36 -1.13
N GLU A 76 17.96 -7.27 -1.79
CA GLU A 76 18.75 -6.05 -1.95
C GLU A 76 19.18 -5.46 -0.59
N ILE A 77 18.24 -5.29 0.35
CA ILE A 77 18.54 -4.76 1.70
C ILE A 77 19.50 -5.70 2.43
N LYS A 78 19.21 -7.01 2.44
CA LYS A 78 20.09 -8.02 3.05
C LYS A 78 21.51 -7.97 2.47
N THR A 79 21.64 -7.92 1.15
CA THR A 79 22.95 -7.85 0.46
C THR A 79 23.71 -6.57 0.82
N ASN A 80 23.03 -5.43 0.94
CA ASN A 80 23.67 -4.19 1.38
C ASN A 80 24.19 -4.28 2.83
N MET A 81 23.40 -4.87 3.74
CA MET A 81 23.82 -5.09 5.14
C MET A 81 25.03 -6.04 5.22
N GLU A 82 24.99 -7.17 4.50
CA GLU A 82 26.10 -8.14 4.44
C GLU A 82 27.38 -7.52 3.82
N SER A 83 27.22 -6.67 2.81
CA SER A 83 28.33 -5.96 2.17
C SER A 83 28.98 -4.95 3.13
N TYR A 84 28.20 -4.31 3.99
CA TYR A 84 28.73 -3.43 5.03
C TYR A 84 29.50 -4.21 6.09
N VAL A 85 28.93 -5.30 6.61
CA VAL A 85 29.55 -6.16 7.65
C VAL A 85 30.85 -6.79 7.17
N SER A 86 30.89 -7.29 5.93
CA SER A 86 32.10 -7.87 5.33
C SER A 86 33.18 -6.83 4.99
N GLY A 87 32.86 -5.53 5.08
CA GLY A 87 33.76 -4.45 4.71
C GLY A 87 33.87 -4.19 3.20
N ALA A 88 33.14 -4.95 2.37
CA ALA A 88 33.07 -4.76 0.92
C ALA A 88 32.41 -3.42 0.53
N SER A 89 31.58 -2.85 1.40
CA SER A 89 30.98 -1.52 1.26
C SER A 89 31.22 -0.69 2.52
N LYS A 90 31.35 0.63 2.34
CA LYS A 90 31.37 1.63 3.43
C LYS A 90 30.09 2.47 3.47
N ARG A 91 29.09 2.16 2.62
CA ARG A 91 27.80 2.86 2.59
C ARG A 91 27.09 2.68 3.93
N LYS A 92 26.74 3.80 4.57
CA LYS A 92 26.08 3.82 5.89
C LYS A 92 24.55 3.84 5.83
N LEU A 93 24.00 4.24 4.68
CA LEU A 93 22.56 4.39 4.49
C LEU A 93 22.20 4.13 3.03
N SER A 94 21.13 3.36 2.82
CA SER A 94 20.46 3.20 1.53
C SER A 94 19.04 3.73 1.65
N LEU A 95 18.68 4.71 0.81
CA LEU A 95 17.34 5.29 0.78
C LEU A 95 16.61 4.84 -0.49
N TYR A 96 15.43 4.25 -0.31
CA TYR A 96 14.57 3.78 -1.41
C TYR A 96 13.27 4.59 -1.41
N SER A 97 13.16 5.59 -2.28
CA SER A 97 11.90 6.31 -2.50
C SER A 97 10.99 5.48 -3.39
N ALA A 98 9.81 5.13 -2.89
CA ALA A 98 8.93 4.15 -3.53
C ALA A 98 7.44 4.44 -3.25
N HIS A 99 6.58 3.44 -3.47
CA HIS A 99 5.13 3.55 -3.32
C HIS A 99 4.62 2.72 -2.14
N ASP A 100 3.40 3.00 -1.67
CA ASP A 100 2.67 2.22 -0.66
C ASP A 100 2.64 0.71 -0.96
N THR A 101 2.44 0.34 -2.23
CA THR A 101 2.55 -1.04 -2.72
C THR A 101 3.92 -1.67 -2.43
N THR A 102 5.01 -0.89 -2.52
CA THR A 102 6.36 -1.34 -2.17
C THR A 102 6.47 -1.63 -0.68
N LEU A 103 5.97 -0.73 0.17
CA LEU A 103 5.98 -0.90 1.62
C LEU A 103 5.18 -2.14 2.04
N VAL A 104 3.97 -2.29 1.50
CA VAL A 104 3.09 -3.44 1.77
C VAL A 104 3.74 -4.74 1.29
N ASN A 105 4.28 -4.78 0.07
CA ASN A 105 4.91 -5.98 -0.47
C ASN A 105 6.17 -6.39 0.31
N PHE A 106 7.00 -5.42 0.69
CA PHE A 106 8.19 -5.64 1.51
C PHE A 106 7.81 -6.21 2.89
N ARG A 107 6.93 -5.52 3.60
CA ARG A 107 6.42 -5.95 4.91
C ARG A 107 5.82 -7.35 4.86
N ARG A 108 5.00 -7.65 3.85
CA ARG A 108 4.38 -8.98 3.70
C ARG A 108 5.38 -10.07 3.32
N ALA A 109 6.44 -9.75 2.58
CA ALA A 109 7.53 -10.68 2.31
C ALA A 109 8.35 -11.02 3.58
N LEU A 110 8.38 -10.13 4.56
CA LEU A 110 8.97 -10.38 5.89
C LEU A 110 8.05 -11.18 6.84
N GLY A 111 6.85 -11.57 6.40
CA GLY A 111 5.93 -12.42 7.17
C GLY A 111 4.81 -11.67 7.90
N PHE A 112 4.74 -10.35 7.81
CA PHE A 112 3.64 -9.58 8.37
C PHE A 112 2.41 -9.67 7.47
N ASN A 113 1.47 -10.57 7.79
CA ASN A 113 0.43 -11.01 6.85
C ASN A 113 -0.94 -10.33 6.99
N ASP A 114 -1.05 -9.28 7.81
CA ASP A 114 -2.28 -8.48 7.89
C ASP A 114 -2.67 -7.90 6.51
N PHE A 115 -3.97 -7.91 6.21
CA PHE A 115 -4.55 -7.45 4.95
C PHE A 115 -5.16 -6.05 5.04
N THR A 116 -5.23 -5.48 6.25
CA THR A 116 -5.88 -4.18 6.52
C THR A 116 -4.88 -3.02 6.58
N PHE A 117 -3.58 -3.31 6.49
CA PHE A 117 -2.52 -2.30 6.48
C PHE A 117 -2.49 -1.50 5.16
N LYS A 118 -2.86 -0.22 5.24
CA LYS A 118 -2.63 0.81 4.22
C LYS A 118 -1.68 1.89 4.76
N PRO A 119 -0.48 2.08 4.17
CA PRO A 119 0.44 3.15 4.54
C PRO A 119 -0.17 4.54 4.30
N GLN A 120 0.03 5.46 5.24
CA GLN A 120 -0.26 6.89 5.03
C GLN A 120 0.85 7.57 4.22
N LEU A 121 0.56 8.74 3.65
CA LEU A 121 1.60 9.57 3.02
C LEU A 121 2.74 9.85 3.99
N GLY A 122 3.98 9.77 3.49
CA GLY A 122 5.19 9.94 4.31
C GLY A 122 5.57 8.75 5.19
N SER A 123 4.82 7.65 5.15
CA SER A 123 5.21 6.41 5.86
C SER A 123 6.57 5.89 5.37
N ALA A 124 7.35 5.35 6.30
CA ALA A 124 8.65 4.72 6.02
C ALA A 124 8.79 3.41 6.78
N ILE A 125 9.58 2.48 6.22
CA ILE A 125 10.04 1.29 6.92
C ILE A 125 11.55 1.42 7.09
N ILE A 126 12.00 1.36 8.34
CA ILE A 126 13.41 1.43 8.71
C ILE A 126 13.87 0.01 9.06
N VAL A 127 15.00 -0.41 8.49
CA VAL A 127 15.66 -1.69 8.76
C VAL A 127 17.05 -1.37 9.25
N GLU A 128 17.34 -1.77 10.49
CA GLU A 128 18.58 -1.50 11.23
C GLU A 128 19.19 -2.79 11.73
#